data_AF-A0A4R6Y3N0-F1
#
_entry.id   AF-A0A4R6Y3N0-F1
#
_cell.length_a   1.000
_cell.length_b   1.000
_cell.length_c   1.000
_cell.angle_alpha   90.00
_cell.angle_beta   90.00
_cell.angle_gamma   90.00
#
_symmetry.space_group_name_H-M   'P 1'
#
loop_
_entity.id
_entity.type
_entity.pdbx_description
1 polymer ?
#
loop_
_entity_poly.entity_id
_entity_poly.type
_entity_poly.pdbx_seq_one_letter_code
_entity_poly.pdbx_strand_id
1 'polypeptide(L)'
;MTESDIKSEVAAIKAKLKATNEFDRRTFSLAVAQFLFNNGVRPTAGMVLGYTKLGSTQHVIQDVNEFWEELRKRVDSSIAVPAEFRNNASKVIVQLWENAQALAGQEFEKLSQEYQAQRDEAKQELENAQALIAQNAIERDELNHKFNQSQEIVHQLNAQIEGLLSENLALKDNINRLNGLLTSEQNARKQDSQAFMEALDNARAERVLSENRLKEEKNYAMLEIDTARQEVHKITATKNKEIADLNEQINIYRQQSNGLKQKNGELTIQIARVQTQIEGTKSELAYANKRNEELVHILTEFAKAKQPESEANDVTEVIEEQGDE
;
A
#
# COMPACT_ATOMS: atom_id res chain seq x y z
N MET A 1 -63.43 80.98 50.83
CA MET A 1 -64.50 80.23 51.54
C MET A 1 -64.50 78.82 50.99
N THR A 2 -64.22 77.83 51.82
CA THR A 2 -64.27 76.43 51.41
C THR A 2 -65.73 75.96 51.32
N GLU A 3 -65.99 74.85 50.62
CA GLU A 3 -67.36 74.28 50.51
C GLU A 3 -67.95 73.92 51.88
N SER A 4 -67.09 73.60 52.85
CA SER A 4 -67.48 73.34 54.24
C SER A 4 -68.02 74.59 54.93
N ASP A 5 -67.37 75.74 54.73
CA ASP A 5 -67.76 77.03 55.33
C ASP A 5 -69.12 77.50 54.79
N ILE A 6 -69.39 77.27 53.50
CA ILE A 6 -70.69 77.58 52.87
C ILE A 6 -71.80 76.74 53.52
N LYS A 7 -71.57 75.44 53.75
CA LYS A 7 -72.55 74.55 54.35
C LYS A 7 -72.85 74.91 55.81
N SER A 8 -71.83 75.27 56.60
CA SER A 8 -72.04 75.69 57.99
C SER A 8 -72.85 76.99 58.08
N GLU A 9 -72.58 77.94 57.19
CA GLU A 9 -73.28 79.22 57.20
C GLU A 9 -74.72 79.10 56.67
N VAL A 10 -74.95 78.24 55.66
CA VAL A 10 -76.32 77.89 55.23
C VAL A 10 -77.12 77.23 56.35
N ALA A 11 -76.47 76.37 57.17
CA ALA A 11 -77.11 75.80 58.35
C ALA A 11 -77.43 76.87 59.41
N ALA A 12 -76.55 77.86 59.59
CA ALA A 12 -76.79 79.00 60.48
C ALA A 12 -77.94 79.89 59.97
N ILE A 13 -78.03 80.14 58.66
CA ILE A 13 -79.16 80.85 58.02
C ILE A 13 -80.47 80.10 58.28
N LYS A 14 -80.46 78.77 58.11
CA LYS A 14 -81.63 77.92 58.41
C LYS A 14 -82.06 78.02 59.87
N ALA A 15 -81.10 78.03 60.80
CA ALA A 15 -81.37 78.18 62.23
C ALA A 15 -81.93 79.56 62.58
N LYS A 16 -81.37 80.64 62.00
CA LYS A 16 -81.85 82.02 62.18
C LYS A 16 -83.29 82.18 61.68
N LEU A 17 -83.60 81.72 60.47
CA LEU A 17 -84.96 81.81 59.91
C LEU A 17 -85.99 81.02 60.72
N LYS A 18 -85.59 79.86 61.27
CA LYS A 18 -86.44 79.09 62.19
C LYS A 18 -86.68 79.80 63.52
N ALA A 19 -85.67 80.51 64.05
CA ALA A 19 -85.79 81.27 65.30
C ALA A 19 -86.73 82.48 65.17
N THR A 20 -86.76 83.12 64.00
CA THR A 20 -87.66 84.27 63.70
C THR A 20 -89.07 83.85 63.26
N ASN A 21 -89.34 82.54 63.15
CA ASN A 21 -90.59 81.98 62.61
C ASN A 21 -90.91 82.39 61.15
N GLU A 22 -89.90 82.84 60.40
CA GLU A 22 -89.99 83.26 58.98
C GLU A 22 -89.49 82.14 58.04
N PHE A 23 -89.40 80.91 58.55
CA PHE A 23 -88.89 79.78 57.80
C PHE A 23 -89.94 79.26 56.81
N ASP A 24 -89.88 79.77 55.58
CA ASP A 24 -90.51 79.17 54.41
C ASP A 24 -89.46 78.80 53.34
N ARG A 25 -89.79 77.85 52.45
CA ARG A 25 -88.96 77.39 51.34
C ARG A 25 -88.43 78.55 50.49
N ARG A 26 -89.31 79.49 50.14
CA ARG A 26 -88.98 80.65 49.30
C ARG A 26 -88.00 81.57 50.00
N THR A 27 -88.31 81.97 51.24
CA THR A 27 -87.45 82.84 52.06
C THR A 27 -86.08 82.22 52.29
N PHE A 28 -86.00 80.90 52.53
CA PHE A 28 -84.73 80.21 52.69
C PHE A 28 -83.93 80.15 51.38
N SER A 29 -84.59 79.91 50.24
CA SER A 29 -83.92 79.87 48.92
C SER A 29 -83.38 81.23 48.50
N LEU A 30 -84.14 82.31 48.75
CA LEU A 30 -83.69 83.69 48.52
C LEU A 30 -82.55 84.09 49.47
N ALA A 31 -82.63 83.73 50.75
CA ALA A 31 -81.57 84.01 51.72
C ALA A 31 -80.26 83.30 51.37
N VAL A 32 -80.33 82.04 50.92
CA VAL A 32 -79.16 81.30 50.44
C VAL A 32 -78.63 81.89 49.14
N ALA A 33 -79.48 82.30 48.20
CA ALA A 33 -79.06 83.00 46.99
C ALA A 33 -78.36 84.34 47.32
N GLN A 34 -78.92 85.15 48.20
CA GLN A 34 -78.33 86.41 48.66
C GLN A 34 -76.99 86.18 49.38
N PHE A 35 -76.90 85.15 50.22
CA PHE A 35 -75.65 84.79 50.90
C PHE A 35 -74.57 84.39 49.90
N LEU A 36 -74.89 83.52 48.93
CA LEU A 36 -73.94 83.13 47.88
C LEU A 36 -73.47 84.36 47.08
N PHE A 37 -74.40 85.23 46.69
CA PHE A 37 -74.09 86.46 45.96
C PHE A 37 -73.16 87.40 46.75
N ASN A 38 -73.45 87.64 48.04
CA ASN A 38 -72.62 88.50 48.90
C ASN A 38 -71.19 87.97 49.09
N ASN A 39 -70.99 86.66 48.91
CA ASN A 39 -69.68 86.02 48.99
C ASN A 39 -69.02 85.81 47.61
N GLY A 40 -69.51 86.50 46.57
CA GLY A 40 -68.92 86.48 45.23
C GLY A 40 -69.22 85.21 44.42
N VAL A 41 -70.09 84.32 44.91
CA VAL A 41 -70.52 83.11 44.20
C VAL A 41 -71.82 83.41 43.48
N ARG A 42 -71.85 83.24 42.16
CA ARG A 42 -73.06 83.46 41.35
C ARG A 42 -74.15 82.44 41.72
N PRO A 43 -75.31 82.85 42.27
CA PRO A 43 -76.37 81.90 42.59
C PRO A 43 -76.96 81.27 41.33
N THR A 44 -76.82 79.95 41.22
CA THR A 44 -77.50 79.14 40.20
C THR A 44 -78.53 78.24 40.88
N ALA A 45 -79.60 77.91 40.16
CA ALA A 45 -80.69 77.09 40.72
C ALA A 45 -80.19 75.73 41.25
N GLY A 46 -79.22 75.11 40.57
CA GLY A 46 -78.60 73.85 41.02
C GLY A 46 -77.83 74.01 42.34
N MET A 47 -77.09 75.11 42.52
CA MET A 47 -76.36 75.36 43.77
C MET A 47 -77.31 75.65 44.93
N VAL A 48 -78.30 76.52 44.72
CA VAL A 48 -79.30 76.85 45.75
C VAL A 48 -80.08 75.60 46.15
N LEU A 49 -80.54 74.80 45.18
CA LEU A 49 -81.22 73.53 45.46
C LEU A 49 -80.31 72.53 46.20
N GLY A 50 -79.03 72.46 45.83
CA GLY A 50 -78.05 71.59 46.49
C GLY A 50 -77.82 71.92 47.97
N TYR A 51 -77.85 73.20 48.32
CA TYR A 51 -77.68 73.67 49.70
C TYR A 51 -78.99 73.69 50.50
N THR A 52 -80.12 74.03 49.88
CA THR A 52 -81.41 74.09 50.59
C THR A 52 -82.07 72.72 50.70
N LYS A 53 -81.88 71.85 49.70
CA LYS A 53 -82.55 70.54 49.52
C LYS A 53 -84.06 70.60 49.72
N LEU A 54 -84.67 71.75 49.44
CA LEU A 54 -86.07 72.06 49.73
C LEU A 54 -86.75 72.56 48.45
N GLY A 55 -87.88 71.93 48.11
CA GLY A 55 -88.67 72.27 46.93
C GLY A 55 -88.30 71.48 45.67
N SER A 56 -89.09 71.69 44.61
CA SER A 56 -88.79 71.19 43.27
C SER A 56 -87.86 72.16 42.54
N THR A 57 -87.03 71.63 41.65
CA THR A 57 -86.11 72.39 40.78
C THR A 57 -86.80 73.58 40.11
N GLN A 58 -88.05 73.44 39.68
CA GLN A 58 -88.79 74.51 39.01
C GLN A 58 -89.08 75.72 39.92
N HIS A 59 -89.37 75.45 41.19
CA HIS A 59 -89.62 76.51 42.18
C HIS A 59 -88.32 77.22 42.56
N VAL A 60 -87.20 76.51 42.68
CA VAL A 60 -85.89 77.13 42.94
C VAL A 60 -85.39 77.93 41.75
N ILE A 61 -85.68 77.50 40.51
CA ILE A 61 -85.42 78.30 39.30
C ILE A 61 -86.20 79.62 39.36
N GLN A 62 -87.48 79.57 39.74
CA GLN A 62 -88.31 80.78 39.88
C GLN A 62 -87.78 81.71 40.97
N ASP A 63 -87.47 81.18 42.15
CA ASP A 63 -86.95 81.95 43.29
C ASP A 63 -85.58 82.61 42.95
N VAL A 64 -84.69 81.91 42.24
CA VAL A 64 -83.39 82.46 41.78
C VAL A 64 -83.56 83.51 40.68
N ASN A 65 -84.50 83.31 39.74
CA ASN A 65 -84.77 84.30 38.71
C ASN A 65 -85.35 85.59 39.30
N GLU A 66 -86.27 85.46 40.27
CA GLU A 66 -86.85 86.60 40.98
C GLU A 66 -85.78 87.36 41.77
N PHE A 67 -84.88 86.65 42.47
CA PHE A 67 -83.70 87.24 43.08
C PHE A 67 -82.87 88.07 42.09
N TRP A 68 -82.58 87.51 40.90
CA TRP A 68 -81.80 88.22 39.87
C TRP A 68 -82.54 89.42 39.27
N GLU A 69 -83.87 89.35 39.14
CA GLU A 69 -84.68 90.47 38.69
C GLU A 69 -84.75 91.59 39.72
N GLU A 70 -84.93 91.27 41.00
CA GLU A 70 -84.89 92.25 42.09
C GLU A 70 -83.51 92.90 42.20
N LEU A 71 -82.44 92.12 42.07
CA LEU A 71 -81.08 92.63 42.03
C LEU A 71 -80.86 93.55 40.83
N ARG A 72 -81.30 93.15 39.62
CA ARG A 72 -81.22 94.00 38.42
C ARG A 72 -81.99 95.30 38.60
N LYS A 73 -83.23 95.26 39.10
CA LYS A 73 -84.03 96.47 39.38
C LYS A 73 -83.31 97.40 40.36
N ARG A 74 -82.70 96.87 41.42
CA ARG A 74 -81.94 97.64 42.41
C ARG A 74 -80.65 98.25 41.82
N VAL A 75 -79.94 97.50 40.98
CA VAL A 75 -78.67 97.93 40.37
C VAL A 75 -78.90 98.92 39.22
N ASP A 76 -79.88 98.68 38.34
CA ASP A 76 -80.23 99.60 37.23
C ASP A 76 -80.70 100.96 37.76
N SER A 77 -81.43 101.00 38.88
CA SER A 77 -81.84 102.27 39.49
C SER A 77 -80.69 103.04 40.15
N SER A 78 -79.57 102.38 40.45
CA SER A 78 -78.48 102.96 41.26
C SER A 78 -77.23 103.31 40.45
N ILE A 79 -77.10 102.81 39.21
CA ILE A 79 -75.87 103.01 38.42
C ILE A 79 -76.21 103.48 37.00
N ALA A 80 -76.67 104.72 36.89
CA ALA A 80 -76.52 105.45 35.63
C ALA A 80 -75.03 105.77 35.42
N VAL A 81 -74.27 104.81 34.87
CA VAL A 81 -72.85 105.02 34.56
C VAL A 81 -72.74 106.20 33.58
N PRO A 82 -72.00 107.28 33.93
CA PRO A 82 -71.81 108.42 33.04
C PRO A 82 -71.24 107.98 31.69
N ALA A 83 -71.74 108.55 30.59
CA ALA A 83 -71.36 108.17 29.23
C ALA A 83 -69.84 108.26 28.99
N GLU A 84 -69.16 109.22 29.63
CA GLU A 84 -67.71 109.39 29.56
C GLU A 84 -66.94 108.21 30.15
N PHE A 85 -67.37 107.68 31.30
CA PHE A 85 -66.73 106.51 31.91
C PHE A 85 -66.93 105.27 31.04
N ARG A 86 -68.13 105.07 30.49
CA ARG A 86 -68.42 103.96 29.57
C ARG A 86 -67.54 104.03 28.32
N ASN A 87 -67.40 105.21 27.72
CA ASN A 87 -66.56 105.40 26.54
C ASN A 87 -65.07 105.15 26.82
N ASN A 88 -64.56 105.62 27.97
CA ASN A 88 -63.17 105.39 28.36
C ASN A 88 -62.90 103.92 28.70
N ALA A 89 -63.82 103.26 29.40
CA ALA A 89 -63.72 101.82 29.70
C ALA A 89 -63.74 100.97 28.41
N SER A 90 -64.63 101.27 27.46
CA SER A 90 -64.66 100.59 26.15
C SER A 90 -63.36 100.76 25.38
N LYS A 91 -62.76 101.96 25.39
CA LYS A 91 -61.45 102.20 24.74
C LYS A 91 -60.34 101.36 25.36
N VAL A 92 -60.27 101.29 26.70
CA VAL A 92 -59.27 100.47 27.40
C VAL A 92 -59.47 98.98 27.11
N ILE A 93 -60.72 98.49 27.04
CA ILE A 93 -61.01 97.09 26.70
C ILE A 93 -60.60 96.77 25.27
N VAL A 94 -60.89 97.66 24.31
CA VAL A 94 -60.47 97.49 22.90
C VAL A 94 -58.95 97.47 22.79
N GLN A 95 -58.25 98.42 23.43
CA GLN A 95 -56.79 98.44 23.44
C GLN A 95 -56.18 97.20 24.11
N LEU A 96 -56.77 96.73 25.21
CA LEU A 96 -56.35 95.50 25.88
C LEU A 96 -56.54 94.28 24.98
N TRP A 97 -57.67 94.21 24.27
CA TRP A 97 -57.95 93.14 23.30
C TRP A 97 -56.97 93.17 22.13
N GLU A 98 -56.71 94.33 21.53
CA GLU A 98 -55.74 94.51 20.44
C GLU A 98 -54.33 94.11 20.89
N ASN A 99 -53.90 94.53 22.09
CA ASN A 99 -52.62 94.15 22.66
C ASN A 99 -52.53 92.65 22.95
N ALA A 100 -53.59 92.05 23.50
CA ALA A 100 -53.64 90.61 23.75
C ALA A 100 -53.59 89.81 22.43
N GLN A 101 -54.27 90.28 21.39
CA GLN A 101 -54.29 89.65 20.07
C GLN A 101 -52.93 89.78 19.37
N ALA A 102 -52.26 90.93 19.49
CA ALA A 102 -50.91 91.14 18.99
C ALA A 102 -49.90 90.23 19.71
N LEU A 103 -49.97 90.14 21.04
CA LEU A 103 -49.10 89.26 21.83
C LEU A 103 -49.34 87.78 21.48
N ALA A 104 -50.60 87.36 21.36
CA ALA A 104 -50.94 86.00 20.96
C ALA A 104 -50.45 85.68 19.53
N GLY A 105 -50.52 86.64 18.60
CA GLY A 105 -49.97 86.51 17.26
C GLY A 105 -48.45 86.33 17.26
N GLN A 106 -47.73 87.14 18.05
CA GLN A 106 -46.28 87.03 18.19
C GLN A 106 -45.84 85.70 18.81
N GLU A 107 -46.51 85.25 19.88
CA GLU A 107 -46.21 83.96 20.51
C GLU A 107 -46.55 82.78 19.60
N PHE A 108 -47.65 82.86 18.84
CA PHE A 108 -47.99 81.85 17.84
C PHE A 108 -46.94 81.78 16.72
N GLU A 109 -46.48 82.93 16.22
CA GLU A 109 -45.46 82.97 15.17
C GLU A 109 -44.11 82.44 15.64
N LYS A 110 -43.69 82.78 16.87
CA LYS A 110 -42.51 82.17 17.51
C LYS A 110 -42.64 80.65 17.60
N LEU A 111 -43.76 80.16 18.14
CA LEU A 111 -44.00 78.74 18.30
C LEU A 111 -44.04 78.01 16.94
N SER A 112 -44.62 78.65 15.92
CA SER A 112 -44.62 78.12 14.54
C SER A 112 -43.20 78.02 13.98
N GLN A 113 -42.35 79.02 14.20
CA GLN A 113 -40.94 79.00 13.77
C GLN A 113 -40.14 77.92 14.52
N GLU A 114 -40.34 77.77 15.83
CA GLU A 114 -39.70 76.73 16.64
C GLU A 114 -40.08 75.32 16.17
N TYR A 115 -41.38 75.08 15.90
CA TYR A 115 -41.81 73.78 15.37
C TYR A 115 -41.33 73.51 13.94
N GLN A 116 -41.20 74.54 13.11
CA GLN A 116 -40.60 74.39 11.79
C GLN A 116 -39.12 74.00 11.91
N ALA A 117 -38.36 74.70 12.75
CA ALA A 117 -36.96 74.39 13.01
C ALA A 117 -36.78 72.95 13.54
N GLN A 118 -37.57 72.53 14.54
CA GLN A 118 -37.53 71.16 15.06
C GLN A 118 -37.91 70.11 14.01
N ARG A 119 -38.87 70.41 13.12
CA ARG A 119 -39.24 69.49 12.04
C ARG A 119 -38.12 69.35 11.03
N ASP A 120 -37.44 70.43 10.69
CA ASP A 120 -36.35 70.40 9.72
C ASP A 120 -35.11 69.72 10.30
N GLU A 121 -34.80 69.95 11.58
CA GLU A 121 -33.75 69.22 12.32
C GLU A 121 -34.04 67.72 12.36
N ALA A 122 -35.25 67.31 12.77
CA ALA A 122 -35.64 65.90 12.83
C ALA A 122 -35.62 65.23 11.45
N LYS A 123 -35.99 65.95 10.38
CA LYS A 123 -35.88 65.43 9.01
C LYS A 123 -34.43 65.23 8.60
N GLN A 124 -33.56 66.19 8.91
CA GLN A 124 -32.13 66.09 8.60
C GLN A 124 -31.48 64.94 9.37
N GLU A 125 -31.81 64.74 10.65
CA GLU A 125 -31.36 63.60 11.44
C GLU A 125 -31.84 62.27 10.83
N LEU A 126 -33.09 62.21 10.37
CA LEU A 126 -33.65 61.02 9.73
C LEU A 126 -32.96 60.71 8.41
N GLU A 127 -32.69 61.71 7.57
CA GLU A 127 -31.95 61.54 6.32
C GLU A 127 -30.51 61.06 6.58
N ASN A 128 -29.83 61.66 7.57
CA ASN A 128 -28.49 61.24 7.97
C ASN A 128 -28.47 59.80 8.50
N ALA A 129 -29.44 59.42 9.34
CA ALA A 129 -29.57 58.07 9.85
C ALA A 129 -29.85 57.06 8.72
N GLN A 130 -30.70 57.40 7.76
CA GLN A 130 -30.97 56.56 6.59
C GLN A 130 -29.73 56.39 5.71
N ALA A 131 -28.94 57.45 5.49
CA ALA A 131 -27.69 57.38 4.75
C ALA A 131 -26.67 56.46 5.44
N LEU A 132 -26.53 56.56 6.76
CA LEU A 132 -25.68 55.67 7.56
C LEU A 132 -26.14 54.21 7.51
N ILE A 133 -27.46 53.96 7.57
CA ILE A 133 -28.00 52.59 7.44
C ILE A 133 -27.68 52.02 6.05
N ALA A 134 -27.85 52.81 4.99
CA ALA A 134 -27.53 52.39 3.63
C ALA A 134 -26.03 52.08 3.47
N GLN A 135 -25.15 52.92 4.01
CA GLN A 135 -23.71 52.68 3.97
C GLN A 135 -23.33 51.41 4.74
N ASN A 136 -23.85 51.24 5.97
CA ASN A 136 -23.60 50.04 6.77
C ASN A 136 -24.11 48.75 6.09
N ALA A 137 -25.21 48.83 5.34
CA ALA A 137 -25.71 47.69 4.57
C ALA A 137 -24.73 47.29 3.46
N ILE A 138 -24.18 48.27 2.73
CA ILE A 138 -23.16 48.03 1.69
C ILE A 138 -21.91 47.41 2.30
N GLU A 139 -21.38 47.99 3.39
CA GLU A 139 -20.20 47.47 4.08
C GLU A 139 -20.42 46.04 4.60
N ARG A 140 -21.61 45.75 5.13
CA ARG A 140 -22.00 44.40 5.55
C ARG A 140 -22.02 43.42 4.39
N ASP A 141 -22.57 43.81 3.24
CA ASP A 141 -22.63 42.95 2.06
C ASP A 141 -21.24 42.68 1.49
N GLU A 142 -20.35 43.68 1.47
CA GLU A 142 -18.95 43.49 1.10
C GLU A 142 -18.22 42.54 2.06
N LEU A 143 -18.45 42.68 3.37
CA LEU A 143 -17.82 41.83 4.37
C LEU A 143 -18.33 40.40 4.29
N ASN A 144 -19.63 40.21 4.06
CA ASN A 144 -20.23 38.89 3.80
C ASN A 144 -19.65 38.27 2.52
N HIS A 145 -19.44 39.06 1.47
CA HIS A 145 -18.84 38.57 0.24
C HIS A 145 -17.41 38.07 0.47
N LYS A 146 -16.57 38.87 1.16
CA LYS A 146 -15.20 38.47 1.55
C LYS A 146 -15.19 37.24 2.45
N PHE A 147 -16.12 37.16 3.39
CA PHE A 147 -16.26 36.01 4.29
C PHE A 147 -16.60 34.74 3.51
N ASN A 148 -17.58 34.79 2.60
CA ASN A 148 -17.96 33.66 1.76
C ASN A 148 -16.83 33.22 0.83
N GLN A 149 -16.09 34.17 0.23
CA GLN A 149 -14.89 33.87 -0.54
C GLN A 149 -13.82 33.16 0.30
N SER A 150 -13.57 33.63 1.53
CA SER A 150 -12.62 33.00 2.44
C SER A 150 -13.09 31.60 2.85
N GLN A 151 -14.38 31.38 3.09
CA GLN A 151 -14.92 30.06 3.40
C GLN A 151 -14.73 29.11 2.22
N GLU A 152 -15.00 29.57 1.00
CA GLU A 152 -14.80 28.77 -0.21
C GLU A 152 -13.32 28.36 -0.38
N ILE A 153 -12.39 29.29 -0.15
CA ILE A 153 -10.94 28.99 -0.17
C ILE A 153 -10.60 27.94 0.89
N VAL A 154 -11.12 28.05 2.12
CA VAL A 154 -10.91 27.07 3.19
C VAL A 154 -11.47 25.70 2.79
N HIS A 155 -12.66 25.64 2.20
CA HIS A 155 -13.25 24.40 1.71
C HIS A 155 -12.40 23.75 0.61
N GLN A 156 -11.92 24.53 -0.35
CA GLN A 156 -11.04 24.05 -1.41
C GLN A 156 -9.71 23.54 -0.87
N LEU A 157 -9.09 24.25 0.07
CA LEU A 157 -7.85 23.81 0.72
C LEU A 157 -8.06 22.52 1.53
N ASN A 158 -9.17 22.40 2.26
CA ASN A 158 -9.49 21.16 2.98
C ASN A 158 -9.67 19.98 2.04
N ALA A 159 -10.38 20.17 0.92
CA ALA A 159 -10.52 19.12 -0.10
C ALA A 159 -9.16 18.71 -0.71
N GLN A 160 -8.27 19.67 -0.94
CA GLN A 160 -6.90 19.38 -1.40
C GLN A 160 -6.09 18.60 -0.35
N ILE A 161 -6.18 18.98 0.93
CA ILE A 161 -5.51 18.28 2.03
C ILE A 161 -6.00 16.84 2.13
N GLU A 162 -7.32 16.61 2.08
CA GLU A 162 -7.90 15.27 2.09
C GLU A 162 -7.43 14.43 0.90
N GLY A 163 -7.36 15.03 -0.30
CA GLY A 163 -6.80 14.39 -1.49
C GLY A 163 -5.34 13.98 -1.32
N LEU A 164 -4.49 14.90 -0.83
CA LEU A 164 -3.06 14.63 -0.58
C LEU A 164 -2.85 13.57 0.51
N LEU A 165 -3.68 13.56 1.56
CA LEU A 165 -3.62 12.54 2.59
C LEU A 165 -3.97 11.16 2.04
N SER A 166 -5.00 11.06 1.20
CA SER A 166 -5.38 9.82 0.52
C SER A 166 -4.26 9.29 -0.38
N GLU A 167 -3.64 10.18 -1.18
CA GLU A 167 -2.50 9.83 -2.02
C GLU A 167 -1.31 9.35 -1.18
N ASN A 168 -1.01 10.04 -0.08
CA ASN A 168 0.09 9.67 0.81
C ASN A 168 -0.13 8.27 1.43
N LEU A 169 -1.36 7.97 1.84
CA LEU A 169 -1.72 6.63 2.33
C LEU A 169 -1.55 5.56 1.25
N ALA A 170 -1.98 5.84 0.01
CA ALA A 170 -1.81 4.91 -1.11
C ALA A 170 -0.33 4.69 -1.47
N LEU A 171 0.48 5.75 -1.44
CA LEU A 171 1.93 5.65 -1.64
C LEU A 171 2.60 4.84 -0.52
N LYS A 172 2.19 5.04 0.74
CA LYS A 172 2.70 4.28 1.87
C LYS A 172 2.36 2.79 1.76
N ASP A 173 1.14 2.45 1.35
CA ASP A 173 0.74 1.07 1.09
C ASP A 173 1.56 0.44 -0.05
N ASN A 174 1.76 1.19 -1.14
CA ASN A 174 2.63 0.74 -2.24
C ASN A 174 4.07 0.50 -1.79
N ILE A 175 4.64 1.38 -0.97
CA ILE A 175 5.99 1.19 -0.40
C ILE A 175 6.03 -0.08 0.45
N ASN A 176 5.04 -0.29 1.32
CA ASN A 176 4.98 -1.50 2.14
C ASN A 176 4.87 -2.77 1.30
N ARG A 177 4.05 -2.74 0.24
CA ARG A 177 3.92 -3.85 -0.72
C ARG A 177 5.22 -4.14 -1.45
N LEU A 178 5.90 -3.11 -1.96
CA LEU A 178 7.17 -3.25 -2.66
C LEU A 178 8.27 -3.76 -1.72
N ASN A 179 8.31 -3.29 -0.48
CA ASN A 179 9.24 -3.80 0.53
C ASN A 179 8.98 -5.28 0.83
N GLY A 180 7.71 -5.69 0.97
CA GLY A 180 7.33 -7.09 1.14
C GLY A 180 7.80 -7.98 -0.04
N LEU A 181 7.58 -7.51 -1.27
CA LEU A 181 8.07 -8.19 -2.47
C LEU A 181 9.60 -8.27 -2.50
N LEU A 182 10.30 -7.18 -2.17
CA LEU A 182 11.76 -7.16 -2.12
C LEU A 182 12.31 -8.15 -1.10
N THR A 183 11.72 -8.21 0.10
CA THR A 183 12.12 -9.18 1.13
C THR A 183 11.85 -10.61 0.68
N SER A 184 10.70 -10.88 0.06
CA SER A 184 10.38 -12.19 -0.51
C SER A 184 11.40 -12.62 -1.57
N GLU A 185 11.71 -11.72 -2.52
CA GLU A 185 12.71 -11.94 -3.57
C GLU A 185 14.12 -12.16 -3.01
N GLN A 186 14.51 -11.41 -1.98
CA GLN A 186 15.79 -11.61 -1.30
C GLN A 186 15.85 -12.96 -0.60
N ASN A 187 14.77 -13.40 0.03
CA ASN A 187 14.69 -14.71 0.67
C ASN A 187 14.72 -15.84 -0.35
N ALA A 188 13.98 -15.71 -1.46
CA ALA A 188 14.01 -16.66 -2.57
C ALA A 188 15.43 -16.78 -3.15
N ARG A 189 16.09 -15.66 -3.45
CA ARG A 189 17.49 -15.66 -3.92
C ARG A 189 18.47 -16.31 -2.95
N LYS A 190 18.30 -16.09 -1.64
CA LYS A 190 19.12 -16.75 -0.61
C LYS A 190 18.90 -18.25 -0.61
N GLN A 191 17.64 -18.68 -0.68
CA GLN A 191 17.27 -20.09 -0.72
C GLN A 191 17.80 -20.78 -1.98
N ASP A 192 17.65 -20.15 -3.16
CA ASP A 192 18.18 -20.66 -4.42
C ASP A 192 19.72 -20.78 -4.38
N SER A 193 20.39 -19.78 -3.80
CA SER A 193 21.85 -19.79 -3.63
C SER A 193 22.30 -20.92 -2.69
N GLN A 194 21.58 -21.15 -1.58
CA GLN A 194 21.84 -22.26 -0.67
C GLN A 194 21.62 -23.62 -1.36
N ALA A 195 20.48 -23.80 -2.03
CA ALA A 195 20.18 -25.02 -2.78
C ALA A 195 21.22 -25.30 -3.87
N PHE A 196 21.70 -24.25 -4.56
CA PHE A 196 22.75 -24.37 -5.55
C PHE A 196 24.10 -24.80 -4.92
N MET A 197 24.48 -24.23 -3.78
CA MET A 197 25.70 -24.63 -3.07
C MET A 197 25.62 -26.08 -2.60
N GLU A 198 24.49 -26.50 -2.04
CA GLU A 198 24.26 -27.91 -1.65
C GLU A 198 24.33 -28.85 -2.85
N ALA A 199 23.71 -28.49 -3.98
CA ALA A 199 23.79 -29.28 -5.21
C ALA A 199 25.22 -29.37 -5.75
N LEU A 200 26.00 -28.28 -5.67
CA LEU A 200 27.39 -28.25 -6.09
C LEU A 200 28.27 -29.15 -5.22
N ASP A 201 28.07 -29.13 -3.90
CA ASP A 201 28.83 -29.96 -2.97
C ASP A 201 28.47 -31.45 -3.12
N ASN A 202 27.19 -31.77 -3.35
CA ASN A 202 26.75 -33.12 -3.67
C ASN A 202 27.39 -33.62 -4.98
N ALA A 203 27.37 -32.81 -6.04
CA ALA A 203 27.99 -33.17 -7.32
C ALA A 203 29.52 -33.36 -7.18
N ARG A 204 30.18 -32.56 -6.34
CA ARG A 204 31.61 -32.75 -6.00
C ARG A 204 31.84 -34.06 -5.25
N ALA A 205 31.01 -34.38 -4.27
CA ALA A 205 31.12 -35.64 -3.52
C ALA A 205 30.90 -36.86 -4.42
N GLU A 206 29.89 -36.85 -5.29
CA GLU A 206 29.65 -37.90 -6.28
C GLU A 206 30.82 -38.05 -7.26
N ARG A 207 31.39 -36.94 -7.72
CA ARG A 207 32.59 -36.96 -8.57
C ARG A 207 33.78 -37.59 -7.85
N VAL A 208 34.03 -37.24 -6.59
CA VAL A 208 35.11 -37.86 -5.80
C VAL A 208 34.87 -39.36 -5.61
N LEU A 209 33.63 -39.78 -5.31
CA LEU A 209 33.28 -41.20 -5.16
C LEU A 209 33.49 -41.98 -6.46
N SER A 210 33.01 -41.46 -7.58
CA SER A 210 33.22 -42.08 -8.90
C SER A 210 34.69 -42.11 -9.32
N GLU A 211 35.47 -41.06 -9.07
CA GLU A 211 36.92 -41.05 -9.29
C GLU A 211 37.64 -42.09 -8.44
N ASN A 212 37.24 -42.26 -7.18
CA ASN A 212 37.79 -43.30 -6.30
C ASN A 212 37.43 -44.71 -6.79
N ARG A 213 36.18 -44.94 -7.17
CA ARG A 213 35.75 -46.22 -7.77
C ARG A 213 36.53 -46.55 -9.04
N LEU A 214 36.72 -45.57 -9.94
CA LEU A 214 37.54 -45.75 -11.14
C LEU A 214 39.01 -46.04 -10.82
N LYS A 215 39.58 -45.40 -9.78
CA LYS A 215 40.94 -45.72 -9.31
C LYS A 215 41.03 -47.14 -8.76
N GLU A 216 40.05 -47.58 -7.99
CA GLU A 216 39.98 -48.96 -7.49
C GLU A 216 39.86 -49.96 -8.65
N GLU A 217 38.90 -49.77 -9.56
CA GLU A 217 38.74 -50.60 -10.77
C GLU A 217 40.02 -50.64 -11.61
N LYS A 218 40.70 -49.49 -11.78
CA LYS A 218 42.01 -49.40 -12.44
C LYS A 218 43.09 -50.22 -11.71
N ASN A 219 43.16 -50.13 -10.39
CA ASN A 219 44.15 -50.87 -9.59
C ASN A 219 43.89 -52.38 -9.66
N TYR A 220 42.62 -52.81 -9.60
CA TYR A 220 42.24 -54.21 -9.79
C TYR A 220 42.65 -54.72 -11.18
N ALA A 221 42.32 -53.98 -12.24
CA ALA A 221 42.72 -54.34 -13.60
C ALA A 221 44.25 -54.39 -13.78
N MET A 222 45.00 -53.50 -13.12
CA MET A 222 46.46 -53.52 -13.14
C MET A 222 47.03 -54.76 -12.46
N LEU A 223 46.49 -55.14 -11.29
CA LEU A 223 46.86 -56.37 -10.60
C LEU A 223 46.56 -57.60 -11.46
N GLU A 224 45.39 -57.64 -12.11
CA GLU A 224 45.00 -58.72 -13.01
C GLU A 224 45.98 -58.83 -14.19
N ILE A 225 46.34 -57.71 -14.83
CA ILE A 225 47.38 -57.68 -15.88
C ILE A 225 48.72 -58.21 -15.37
N ASP A 226 49.15 -57.81 -14.18
CA ASP A 226 50.43 -58.26 -13.63
C ASP A 226 50.40 -59.75 -13.26
N THR A 227 49.29 -60.27 -12.75
CA THR A 227 49.12 -61.72 -12.55
C THR A 227 49.15 -62.48 -13.88
N ALA A 228 48.42 -62.01 -14.90
CA ALA A 228 48.45 -62.61 -16.23
C ALA A 228 49.86 -62.55 -16.86
N ARG A 229 50.61 -61.46 -16.65
CA ARG A 229 52.02 -61.36 -17.09
C ARG A 229 52.91 -62.36 -16.37
N GLN A 230 52.75 -62.54 -15.06
CA GLN A 230 53.51 -63.55 -14.31
C GLN A 230 53.18 -64.97 -14.77
N GLU A 231 51.90 -65.27 -15.04
CA GLU A 231 51.48 -66.56 -15.59
C GLU A 231 52.07 -66.80 -16.98
N VAL A 232 51.98 -65.82 -17.88
CA VAL A 232 52.62 -65.88 -19.20
C VAL A 232 54.13 -66.10 -19.04
N HIS A 233 54.79 -65.39 -18.11
CA HIS A 233 56.22 -65.57 -17.87
C HIS A 233 56.57 -66.97 -17.32
N LYS A 234 55.72 -67.56 -16.47
CA LYS A 234 55.88 -68.95 -16.02
C LYS A 234 55.68 -69.94 -17.16
N ILE A 235 54.67 -69.72 -18.01
CA ILE A 235 54.40 -70.56 -19.19
C ILE A 235 55.55 -70.46 -20.20
N THR A 236 56.07 -69.27 -20.48
CA THR A 236 57.22 -69.11 -21.39
C THR A 236 58.49 -69.73 -20.80
N ALA A 237 58.74 -69.58 -19.50
CA ALA A 237 59.90 -70.20 -18.85
C ALA A 237 59.83 -71.74 -18.89
N THR A 238 58.66 -72.32 -18.62
CA THR A 238 58.44 -73.78 -18.72
C THR A 238 58.58 -74.28 -20.15
N LYS A 239 57.96 -73.61 -21.13
CA LYS A 239 58.16 -73.92 -22.56
C LYS A 239 59.61 -73.80 -23.00
N ASN A 240 60.34 -72.78 -22.55
CA ASN A 240 61.76 -72.62 -22.88
C ASN A 240 62.60 -73.75 -22.29
N LYS A 241 62.27 -74.22 -21.08
CA LYS A 241 62.90 -75.40 -20.47
C LYS A 241 62.60 -76.66 -21.28
N GLU A 242 61.34 -76.90 -21.66
CA GLU A 242 60.97 -78.02 -22.52
C GLU A 242 61.68 -77.97 -23.88
N ILE A 243 61.81 -76.79 -24.50
CA ILE A 243 62.58 -76.59 -25.73
C ILE A 243 64.07 -76.91 -25.50
N ALA A 244 64.65 -76.49 -24.39
CA ALA A 244 66.04 -76.80 -24.05
C ALA A 244 66.24 -78.32 -23.86
N ASP A 245 65.35 -78.98 -23.10
CA ASP A 245 65.38 -80.44 -22.89
C ASP A 245 65.19 -81.20 -24.21
N LEU A 246 64.27 -80.77 -25.08
CA LEU A 246 64.09 -81.34 -26.43
C LEU A 246 65.31 -81.11 -27.32
N ASN A 247 65.95 -79.94 -27.26
CA ASN A 247 67.18 -79.66 -27.99
C ASN A 247 68.34 -80.53 -27.50
N GLU A 248 68.43 -80.78 -26.20
CA GLU A 248 69.40 -81.72 -25.63
C GLU A 248 69.14 -83.15 -26.13
N GLN A 249 67.90 -83.61 -26.11
CA GLN A 249 67.52 -84.91 -26.70
C GLN A 249 67.87 -84.98 -28.19
N ILE A 250 67.56 -83.94 -28.98
CA ILE A 250 67.94 -83.86 -30.39
C ILE A 250 69.46 -83.94 -30.56
N ASN A 251 70.24 -83.28 -29.69
CA ASN A 251 71.70 -83.37 -29.73
C ASN A 251 72.20 -84.77 -29.39
N ILE A 252 71.61 -85.44 -28.40
CA ILE A 252 71.92 -86.84 -28.08
C ILE A 252 71.59 -87.74 -29.28
N TYR A 253 70.40 -87.61 -29.88
CA TYR A 253 70.03 -88.37 -31.08
C TYR A 253 70.94 -88.07 -32.27
N ARG A 254 71.39 -86.82 -32.44
CA ARG A 254 72.37 -86.43 -33.47
C ARG A 254 73.74 -87.07 -33.21
N GLN A 255 74.22 -87.08 -31.96
CA GLN A 255 75.46 -87.74 -31.58
C GLN A 255 75.36 -89.26 -31.82
N GLN A 256 74.27 -89.89 -31.40
CA GLN A 256 74.00 -91.30 -31.67
C GLN A 256 73.95 -91.59 -33.17
N SER A 257 73.24 -90.78 -33.96
CA SER A 257 73.18 -90.92 -35.41
C SER A 257 74.55 -90.73 -36.07
N ASN A 258 75.35 -89.76 -35.62
CA ASN A 258 76.72 -89.57 -36.10
C ASN A 258 77.62 -90.76 -35.72
N GLY A 259 77.49 -91.30 -34.50
CA GLY A 259 78.20 -92.51 -34.08
C GLY A 259 77.81 -93.74 -34.89
N LEU A 260 76.52 -93.89 -35.22
CA LEU A 260 76.03 -94.94 -36.13
C LEU A 260 76.54 -94.73 -37.55
N LYS A 261 76.56 -93.49 -38.07
CA LYS A 261 77.14 -93.17 -39.38
C LYS A 261 78.63 -93.47 -39.41
N GLN A 262 79.38 -93.16 -38.36
CA GLN A 262 80.79 -93.49 -38.25
C GLN A 262 81.01 -95.01 -38.27
N LYS A 263 80.26 -95.77 -37.45
CA LYS A 263 80.27 -97.24 -37.49
C LYS A 263 79.92 -97.78 -38.87
N ASN A 264 78.96 -97.19 -39.56
CA ASN A 264 78.58 -97.61 -40.91
C ASN A 264 79.69 -97.30 -41.93
N GLY A 265 80.40 -96.18 -41.78
CA GLY A 265 81.61 -95.87 -42.54
C GLY A 265 82.74 -96.86 -42.26
N GLU A 266 82.97 -97.21 -40.99
CA GLU A 266 83.96 -98.23 -40.59
C GLU A 266 83.61 -99.61 -41.18
N LEU A 267 82.34 -100.02 -41.13
CA LEU A 267 81.85 -101.25 -41.77
C LEU A 267 81.99 -101.19 -43.29
N THR A 268 81.74 -100.04 -43.91
CA THR A 268 81.94 -99.86 -45.36
C THR A 268 83.41 -100.02 -45.74
N ILE A 269 84.33 -99.48 -44.94
CA ILE A 269 85.78 -99.66 -45.12
C ILE A 269 86.17 -101.12 -44.90
N GLN A 270 85.58 -101.81 -43.92
CA GLN A 270 85.79 -103.25 -43.71
C GLN A 270 85.29 -104.07 -44.91
N ILE A 271 84.09 -103.78 -45.42
CA ILE A 271 83.55 -104.41 -46.63
C ILE A 271 84.47 -104.14 -47.81
N ALA A 272 84.93 -102.91 -48.01
CA ALA A 272 85.89 -102.57 -49.07
C ALA A 272 87.21 -103.33 -48.90
N ARG A 273 87.72 -103.49 -47.68
CA ARG A 273 88.95 -104.25 -47.39
C ARG A 273 88.77 -105.74 -47.71
N VAL A 274 87.63 -106.33 -47.32
CA VAL A 274 87.27 -107.72 -47.65
C VAL A 274 87.08 -107.88 -49.16
N GLN A 275 86.43 -106.94 -49.84
CA GLN A 275 86.34 -106.93 -51.30
C GLN A 275 87.71 -106.85 -51.95
N THR A 276 88.62 -106.02 -51.43
CA THR A 276 90.01 -105.95 -51.94
C THR A 276 90.75 -107.28 -51.74
N GLN A 277 90.51 -107.98 -50.63
CA GLN A 277 91.05 -109.33 -50.41
C GLN A 277 90.42 -110.35 -51.37
N ILE A 278 89.15 -110.22 -51.69
CA ILE A 278 88.46 -111.04 -52.72
C ILE A 278 89.01 -110.74 -54.12
N GLU A 279 89.25 -109.47 -54.47
CA GLU A 279 89.88 -109.10 -55.74
C GLU A 279 91.33 -109.60 -55.82
N GLY A 280 92.08 -109.55 -54.72
CA GLY A 280 93.43 -110.10 -54.61
C GLY A 280 93.46 -111.61 -54.83
N THR A 281 92.59 -112.35 -54.14
CA THR A 281 92.46 -113.80 -54.32
C THR A 281 91.94 -114.17 -55.70
N LYS A 282 91.03 -113.38 -56.31
CA LYS A 282 90.61 -113.56 -57.71
C LYS A 282 91.75 -113.31 -58.70
N SER A 283 92.61 -112.32 -58.45
CA SER A 283 93.79 -112.04 -59.28
C SER A 283 94.83 -113.16 -59.19
N GLU A 284 95.05 -113.72 -57.99
CA GLU A 284 95.87 -114.91 -57.79
C GLU A 284 95.30 -116.14 -58.49
N LEU A 285 93.97 -116.30 -58.47
CA LEU A 285 93.25 -117.37 -59.17
C LEU A 285 93.31 -117.18 -60.70
N ALA A 286 93.26 -115.94 -61.19
CA ALA A 286 93.47 -115.61 -62.60
C ALA A 286 94.91 -115.87 -63.07
N TYR A 287 95.91 -115.59 -62.21
CA TYR A 287 97.32 -115.92 -62.49
C TYR A 287 97.56 -117.44 -62.49
N ALA A 288 96.90 -118.18 -61.60
CA ALA A 288 96.94 -119.64 -61.58
C ALA A 288 96.24 -120.27 -62.81
N ASN A 289 95.09 -119.71 -63.23
CA ASN A 289 94.38 -120.18 -64.42
C ASN A 289 95.14 -119.89 -65.71
N LYS A 290 95.79 -118.73 -65.84
CA LYS A 290 96.61 -118.40 -67.01
C LYS A 290 97.84 -119.31 -67.13
N ARG A 291 98.41 -119.72 -65.99
CA ARG A 291 99.51 -120.70 -65.93
C ARG A 291 99.04 -122.11 -66.26
N ASN A 292 97.80 -122.47 -65.91
CA ASN A 292 97.17 -123.71 -66.37
C ASN A 292 96.87 -123.69 -67.87
N GLU A 293 96.43 -122.56 -68.43
CA GLU A 293 96.22 -122.41 -69.88
C GLU A 293 97.54 -122.53 -70.67
N GLU A 294 98.65 -121.99 -70.16
CA GLU A 294 99.98 -122.15 -70.76
C GLU A 294 100.48 -123.61 -70.69
N LEU A 295 100.20 -124.33 -69.60
CA LEU A 295 100.50 -125.77 -69.49
C LEU A 295 99.63 -126.63 -70.43
N VAL A 296 98.34 -126.27 -70.60
CA VAL A 296 97.43 -126.95 -71.53
C VAL A 296 97.82 -126.72 -72.98
N HIS A 297 98.30 -125.53 -73.37
CA HIS A 297 98.76 -125.25 -74.74
C HIS A 297 100.05 -126.02 -75.09
N ILE A 298 100.98 -126.19 -74.13
CA ILE A 298 102.20 -127.00 -74.33
C ILE A 298 101.84 -128.49 -74.46
N LEU A 299 100.83 -128.97 -73.73
CA LEU A 299 100.36 -130.35 -73.80
C LEU A 299 99.50 -130.65 -75.04
N THR A 300 98.81 -129.66 -75.64
CA THR A 300 97.97 -129.88 -76.83
C THR A 300 98.70 -129.85 -78.17
N GLU A 301 99.84 -129.16 -78.30
CA GLU A 301 100.66 -129.26 -79.53
C GLU A 301 101.56 -130.50 -79.56
N PHE A 302 102.02 -131.00 -78.39
CA PHE A 302 102.71 -132.29 -78.32
C PHE A 302 101.79 -133.49 -78.63
N ALA A 303 100.47 -133.35 -78.45
CA ALA A 303 99.50 -134.46 -78.55
C ALA A 303 98.81 -134.65 -79.93
N LYS A 304 99.20 -133.91 -80.99
CA LYS A 304 98.69 -134.15 -82.37
C LYS A 304 99.72 -134.72 -83.34
N ALA A 305 100.95 -134.95 -82.90
CA ALA A 305 101.92 -135.81 -83.59
C ALA A 305 102.06 -137.13 -82.82
N LYS A 306 101.49 -138.20 -83.39
CA LYS A 306 101.69 -139.63 -83.08
C LYS A 306 100.75 -140.30 -82.05
N GLN A 307 100.21 -141.46 -82.51
CA GLN A 307 99.89 -142.72 -81.81
C GLN A 307 100.47 -142.92 -80.40
N PRO A 308 100.04 -143.94 -79.63
CA PRO A 308 98.75 -144.66 -79.52
C PRO A 308 98.21 -144.62 -78.05
N GLU A 309 97.06 -145.28 -77.81
CA GLU A 309 96.68 -146.09 -76.60
C GLU A 309 96.78 -145.45 -75.18
N SER A 310 96.01 -145.74 -74.14
CA SER A 310 94.98 -146.73 -73.79
C SER A 310 94.54 -146.40 -72.34
N GLU A 311 93.25 -146.61 -72.03
CA GLU A 311 92.67 -147.11 -70.77
C GLU A 311 92.86 -146.46 -69.36
N ALA A 312 91.71 -146.45 -68.66
CA ALA A 312 91.46 -146.88 -67.27
C ALA A 312 91.47 -145.89 -66.08
N ASN A 313 90.37 -146.00 -65.30
CA ASN A 313 90.22 -145.96 -63.84
C ASN A 313 90.50 -144.66 -63.05
N ASP A 314 90.01 -144.43 -61.83
CA ASP A 314 88.91 -144.90 -60.95
C ASP A 314 89.13 -144.16 -59.59
N VAL A 315 88.08 -144.04 -58.75
CA VAL A 315 88.10 -143.75 -57.27
C VAL A 315 88.52 -142.31 -56.84
N THR A 316 87.91 -141.54 -55.90
CA THR A 316 87.45 -141.75 -54.49
C THR A 316 86.78 -140.41 -54.06
N GLU A 317 85.58 -140.33 -53.47
CA GLU A 317 85.18 -140.42 -52.04
C GLU A 317 85.77 -139.40 -51.01
N VAL A 318 84.84 -138.62 -50.39
CA VAL A 318 84.57 -138.44 -48.92
C VAL A 318 85.30 -137.34 -48.11
N ILE A 319 84.55 -136.86 -47.07
CA ILE A 319 84.89 -136.11 -45.82
C ILE A 319 84.41 -134.63 -45.82
N GLU A 320 83.29 -134.29 -45.15
CA GLU A 320 83.14 -133.80 -43.73
C GLU A 320 83.69 -132.36 -43.56
N GLU A 321 83.22 -131.40 -42.75
CA GLU A 321 82.46 -131.32 -41.49
C GLU A 321 82.14 -129.80 -41.27
N GLN A 322 80.94 -129.42 -40.83
CA GLN A 322 80.58 -128.78 -39.54
C GLN A 322 80.96 -127.30 -39.21
N GLY A 323 79.96 -126.61 -38.62
CA GLY A 323 80.02 -125.53 -37.58
C GLY A 323 79.99 -124.09 -38.08
N ASP A 324 79.31 -123.09 -37.50
CA ASP A 324 78.31 -122.92 -36.42
C ASP A 324 77.73 -121.48 -36.57
N GLU A 325 76.46 -121.29 -36.15
CA GLU A 325 75.67 -120.05 -35.89
C GLU A 325 75.55 -118.89 -36.90
#